data_AF-A0A3L7W871-F1
#
_entry.id   AF-A0A3L7W871-F1
#
_cell.length_a   1.000
_cell.length_b   1.000
_cell.length_c   1.000
_cell.angle_alpha   90.00
_cell.angle_beta   90.00
_cell.angle_gamma   90.00
#
_symmetry.space_group_name_H-M   'P 1'
#
loop_
_entity.id
_entity.type
_entity.pdbx_description
1 polymer ?
#
loop_
_entity_poly.entity_id
_entity_poly.type
_entity_poly.pdbx_seq_one_letter_code
_entity_poly.pdbx_strand_id
1 'polypeptide(L)'
;MGESASPEQLRARLSRIEGQIRGISKMLESERPCEDVVTQLMAVRSGIDTVGALVLDLHLGSCLGPNENSIQRVEALRDSMRMWWRFAPGAAGFGGAADAGVEFPQVAVEK
;
A
#
# COMPACT_ATOMS: atom_id res chain seq x y z
N MET A 1 -12.41 -13.03 9.55
CA MET A 1 -12.95 -11.84 10.24
C MET A 1 -11.76 -10.94 10.49
N GLY A 2 -11.59 -9.92 9.64
CA GLY A 2 -10.43 -9.04 9.68
C GLY A 2 -10.60 -8.00 10.78
N GLU A 3 -9.74 -8.06 11.79
CA GLU A 3 -9.55 -6.96 12.72
C GLU A 3 -8.88 -5.83 11.89
N SER A 4 -9.63 -4.79 11.54
CA SER A 4 -9.06 -3.62 10.86
C SER A 4 -8.04 -2.97 11.81
N ALA A 5 -6.84 -2.70 11.32
CA ALA A 5 -5.75 -2.23 12.18
C ALA A 5 -6.13 -0.90 12.84
N SER A 6 -5.98 -0.77 14.16
CA SER A 6 -6.31 0.50 14.82
C SER A 6 -5.29 1.60 14.49
N PRO A 7 -5.66 2.89 14.57
CA PRO A 7 -4.70 4.01 14.41
C PRO A 7 -3.47 3.90 15.33
N GLU A 8 -3.64 3.38 16.54
CA GLU A 8 -2.54 3.14 17.49
C GLU A 8 -1.58 2.07 16.98
N GLN A 9 -2.12 0.97 16.44
CA GLN A 9 -1.32 -0.09 15.85
C GLN A 9 -0.54 0.39 14.61
N LEU A 10 -1.11 1.29 13.81
CA LEU A 10 -0.39 1.93 12.69
C LEU A 10 0.75 2.81 13.19
N ARG A 11 0.49 3.67 14.19
CA ARG A 11 1.51 4.53 14.81
C ARG A 11 2.66 3.71 15.39
N ALA A 12 2.36 2.59 16.05
CA ALA A 12 3.39 1.69 16.58
C ALA A 12 4.28 1.10 15.46
N ARG A 13 3.71 0.74 14.32
CA ARG A 13 4.48 0.25 13.16
C ARG A 13 5.35 1.35 12.56
N LEU A 14 4.80 2.55 12.35
CA LEU A 14 5.55 3.71 11.86
C LEU A 14 6.72 4.07 12.78
N SER A 15 6.52 4.03 14.11
CA SER A 15 7.60 4.28 15.08
C SER A 15 8.74 3.27 14.99
N ARG A 16 8.44 1.99 14.71
CA ARG A 16 9.48 0.97 14.45
C ARG A 16 10.25 1.27 13.17
N ILE A 17 9.54 1.62 12.09
CA ILE A 17 10.15 2.00 10.80
C ILE A 17 11.07 3.21 10.97
N GLU A 18 10.64 4.23 11.71
CA GLU A 18 11.45 5.40 12.05
C GLU A 18 12.73 5.01 12.80
N GLY A 19 12.64 4.07 13.75
CA GLY A 19 13.79 3.50 14.44
C GLY A 19 14.76 2.78 13.49
N GLN A 20 14.25 2.03 12.52
CA GLN A 20 15.07 1.38 11.50
C GLN A 20 15.79 2.40 10.61
N ILE A 21 15.10 3.46 10.16
CA ILE A 21 15.70 4.54 9.36
C ILE A 21 16.85 5.21 10.13
N ARG A 22 16.64 5.54 11.42
CA ARG A 22 17.74 6.05 12.28
C ARG A 22 18.88 5.06 12.41
N GLY A 23 18.59 3.76 12.51
CA GLY A 23 19.60 2.70 12.54
C GLY A 23 20.45 2.70 11.27
N ILE A 24 19.82 2.81 10.10
CA ILE A 24 20.49 2.88 8.80
C ILE A 24 21.43 4.09 8.71
N SER A 25 21.00 5.27 9.17
CA SER A 25 21.87 6.46 9.23
C SER A 25 23.14 6.19 10.05
N LYS A 26 23.02 5.56 11.22
CA LYS A 26 24.19 5.18 12.04
C LYS A 26 25.06 4.13 11.39
N MET A 27 24.48 3.19 10.64
CA MET A 27 25.24 2.18 9.88
C MET A 27 26.13 2.84 8.82
N LEU A 28 25.61 3.89 8.15
CA LEU A 28 26.38 4.68 7.19
C LEU A 28 27.51 5.46 7.88
N GLU A 29 27.23 6.10 9.02
CA GLU A 29 28.24 6.82 9.83
C GLU A 29 29.35 5.88 10.33
N SER A 30 29.00 4.63 10.63
CA SER A 30 29.93 3.61 11.13
C SER A 30 30.58 2.77 10.03
N GLU A 31 30.44 3.18 8.76
CA GLU A 31 31.00 2.51 7.57
C GLU A 31 30.71 1.00 7.53
N ARG A 32 29.49 0.60 7.91
CA ARG A 32 29.03 -0.79 7.82
C ARG A 32 29.03 -1.28 6.37
N PRO A 33 29.18 -2.60 6.12
CA PRO A 33 29.10 -3.16 4.77
C PRO A 33 27.82 -2.73 4.05
N CYS A 34 27.95 -2.34 2.78
CA CYS A 34 26.82 -1.87 1.95
C CYS A 34 25.71 -2.93 1.86
N GLU A 35 26.06 -4.22 1.85
CA GLU A 35 25.11 -5.34 1.81
C GLU A 35 24.18 -5.35 3.04
N ASP A 36 24.71 -5.06 4.23
CA ASP A 36 23.92 -4.94 5.45
C ASP A 36 22.97 -3.74 5.38
N VAL A 37 23.46 -2.61 4.85
CA VAL A 37 22.67 -1.38 4.69
C VAL A 37 21.50 -1.62 3.71
N VAL A 38 21.77 -2.26 2.57
CA VAL A 38 20.75 -2.63 1.57
C VAL A 38 19.71 -3.56 2.19
N THR A 39 20.14 -4.54 2.99
CA THR A 39 19.23 -5.46 3.69
C THR A 39 18.29 -4.70 4.63
N GLN A 40 18.80 -3.75 5.40
CA GLN A 40 17.95 -2.93 6.28
C GLN A 40 17.01 -1.99 5.51
N LEU A 41 17.46 -1.42 4.39
CA LEU A 41 16.59 -0.64 3.49
C LEU A 41 15.43 -1.47 2.95
N MET A 42 15.67 -2.74 2.59
CA MET A 42 14.61 -3.65 2.14
C MET A 42 13.63 -3.99 3.28
N ALA A 43 14.13 -4.14 4.51
CA ALA A 43 13.28 -4.33 5.68
C ALA A 43 12.37 -3.12 5.94
N VAL A 44 12.91 -1.89 5.82
CA VAL A 44 12.14 -0.65 5.92
C VAL A 44 11.04 -0.60 4.85
N ARG A 45 11.40 -0.89 3.59
CA ARG A 45 10.45 -0.91 2.48
C ARG A 45 9.29 -1.87 2.73
N SER A 46 9.59 -3.10 3.14
CA SER A 46 8.57 -4.11 3.48
C SER A 46 7.65 -3.64 4.62
N GLY A 47 8.20 -2.96 5.63
CA GLY A 47 7.42 -2.36 6.71
C GLY A 47 6.46 -1.28 6.21
N ILE A 48 6.93 -0.39 5.33
CA ILE A 48 6.12 0.67 4.71
C ILE A 48 5.01 0.07 3.86
N ASP A 49 5.32 -0.93 3.01
CA ASP A 49 4.33 -1.61 2.17
C ASP A 49 3.19 -2.22 3.02
N THR A 50 3.55 -2.82 4.16
CA THR A 50 2.57 -3.38 5.11
C THR A 50 1.69 -2.29 5.73
N VAL A 51 2.28 -1.17 6.16
CA VAL A 51 1.50 -0.04 6.71
C VAL A 51 0.57 0.55 5.65
N GLY A 52 1.04 0.71 4.40
CA GLY A 52 0.23 1.19 3.29
C GLY A 52 -0.99 0.31 3.03
N ALA A 53 -0.82 -1.01 3.02
CA ALA A 53 -1.92 -1.97 2.87
C ALA A 53 -2.97 -1.83 3.99
N LEU A 54 -2.53 -1.66 5.24
CA LEU A 54 -3.44 -1.51 6.39
C LEU A 54 -4.18 -0.17 6.38
N VAL A 55 -3.52 0.91 5.95
CA VAL A 55 -4.17 2.22 5.77
C VAL A 55 -5.22 2.16 4.66
N LEU A 56 -4.92 1.44 3.57
CA LEU A 56 -5.88 1.20 2.50
C LEU A 56 -7.11 0.43 3.01
N ASP A 57 -6.90 -0.66 3.76
CA ASP A 57 -7.99 -1.44 4.37
C ASP A 57 -8.87 -0.58 5.29
N LEU A 58 -8.25 0.25 6.12
CA LEU A 58 -8.96 1.24 6.94
C LEU A 58 -9.78 2.21 6.10
N HIS A 59 -9.20 2.77 5.04
CA HIS A 59 -9.91 3.70 4.15
C HIS A 59 -11.17 3.05 3.56
N LEU A 60 -11.08 1.79 3.15
CA LEU A 60 -12.23 1.02 2.64
C LEU A 60 -13.28 0.72 3.72
N GLY A 61 -12.83 0.48 4.95
CA GLY A 61 -13.70 0.22 6.09
C GLY A 61 -14.38 1.46 6.69
N SER A 62 -13.73 2.62 6.63
CA SER A 62 -14.18 3.84 7.33
C SER A 62 -14.76 4.93 6.43
N CYS A 63 -14.31 5.06 5.17
CA CYS A 63 -14.74 6.16 4.29
C CYS A 63 -15.96 5.83 3.43
N LEU A 64 -16.37 4.57 3.34
CA LEU A 64 -17.56 4.18 2.59
C LEU A 64 -18.75 4.13 3.55
N GLY A 65 -19.51 5.22 3.61
CA GLY A 65 -20.70 5.33 4.46
C GLY A 65 -21.78 4.32 4.08
N PRO A 66 -22.79 4.10 4.95
CA PRO A 66 -23.86 3.12 4.72
C PRO A 66 -24.72 3.41 3.47
N ASN A 67 -24.57 4.59 2.86
CA ASN A 67 -25.36 5.05 1.72
C ASN A 67 -24.59 5.02 0.38
N GLU A 68 -23.37 4.48 0.38
CA GLU A 68 -22.55 4.40 -0.84
C GLU A 68 -22.91 3.14 -1.65
N ASN A 69 -23.19 3.27 -2.95
CA ASN A 69 -23.48 2.12 -3.78
C ASN A 69 -22.22 1.29 -4.06
N SER A 70 -22.39 0.01 -4.41
CA SER A 70 -21.26 -0.91 -4.63
C SER A 70 -20.28 -0.45 -5.73
N ILE A 71 -20.71 0.39 -6.66
CA ILE A 71 -19.87 0.92 -7.76
C ILE A 71 -18.90 1.97 -7.22
N GLN A 72 -19.41 2.97 -6.47
CA GLN A 72 -18.60 4.01 -5.84
C GLN A 72 -17.57 3.43 -4.86
N ARG A 73 -17.95 2.37 -4.12
CA ARG A 73 -17.04 1.62 -3.24
C ARG A 73 -15.87 0.99 -4.00
N VAL A 74 -16.14 0.44 -5.18
CA VAL A 74 -15.12 -0.19 -6.04
C VAL A 74 -14.24 0.85 -6.75
N GLU A 75 -14.77 2.02 -7.09
CA GLU A 75 -14.01 3.11 -7.69
C GLU A 75 -13.01 3.73 -6.70
N ALA A 76 -13.45 4.04 -5.48
CA ALA A 76 -12.55 4.53 -4.42
C ALA A 76 -11.42 3.55 -4.10
N LEU A 77 -11.73 2.24 -4.12
CA LEU A 77 -10.74 1.18 -4.04
C LEU A 77 -9.76 1.23 -5.22
N ARG A 78 -10.27 1.29 -6.45
CA ARG A 78 -9.47 1.31 -7.68
C ARG A 78 -8.50 2.49 -7.71
N ASP A 79 -8.93 3.68 -7.32
CA ASP A 79 -8.10 4.88 -7.32
C ASP A 79 -6.98 4.81 -6.28
N SER A 80 -7.32 4.36 -5.07
CA SER A 80 -6.35 4.17 -3.99
C SER A 80 -5.35 3.05 -4.32
N MET A 81 -5.82 1.96 -4.93
CA MET A 81 -4.97 0.88 -5.43
C MET A 81 -4.07 1.34 -6.59
N ARG A 82 -4.56 2.18 -7.51
CA ARG A 82 -3.76 2.71 -8.63
C ARG A 82 -2.52 3.47 -8.15
N MET A 83 -2.67 4.27 -7.10
CA MET A 83 -1.56 5.01 -6.50
C MET A 83 -0.53 4.06 -5.85
N TRP A 84 -1.01 3.03 -5.15
CA TRP A 84 -0.15 2.07 -4.46
C TRP A 84 0.58 1.12 -5.42
N TRP A 85 -0.07 0.70 -6.51
CA TRP A 85 0.50 -0.20 -7.53
C TRP A 85 1.68 0.43 -8.27
N ARG A 86 1.76 1.77 -8.35
CA ARG A 86 2.90 2.50 -8.94
C ARG A 86 4.24 2.14 -8.27
N PHE A 87 4.21 1.74 -7.01
CA PHE A 87 5.40 1.52 -6.17
C PHE A 87 5.52 0.08 -5.63
N ALA A 88 4.50 -0.76 -5.85
CA ALA A 88 4.49 -2.14 -5.40
C ALA A 88 5.58 -2.98 -6.10
N PRO A 89 6.35 -3.79 -5.35
CA PRO A 89 7.32 -4.71 -5.94
C PRO A 89 6.59 -5.72 -6.85
N GLY A 90 7.05 -5.85 -8.10
CA GLY A 90 6.40 -6.72 -9.09
C GLY A 90 5.31 -6.04 -9.93
N ALA A 91 4.99 -4.77 -9.70
CA ALA A 91 4.12 -4.01 -10.61
C ALA A 91 4.72 -3.82 -12.01
N ALA A 92 6.04 -4.00 -12.16
CA ALA A 92 6.70 -4.13 -13.46
C ALA A 92 6.21 -5.35 -14.27
N GLY A 93 5.52 -6.31 -13.65
CA GLY A 93 4.84 -7.43 -14.32
C GLY A 93 3.38 -7.17 -14.69
N PHE A 94 2.79 -6.06 -14.23
CA PHE A 94 1.47 -5.55 -14.64
C PHE A 94 1.59 -4.22 -15.40
N GLY A 95 2.82 -3.80 -15.73
CA GLY A 95 3.17 -2.53 -16.35
C GLY A 95 3.78 -2.69 -17.74
N GLY A 96 3.40 -3.74 -18.46
CA GLY A 96 3.62 -3.89 -19.89
C GLY A 96 2.29 -4.26 -20.54
N ALA A 97 1.59 -3.25 -21.09
CA ALA A 97 0.26 -3.27 -21.69
C ALA A 97 -0.92 -3.00 -20.73
N ALA A 98 -1.38 -1.74 -20.68
CA ALA A 98 -2.71 -1.41 -20.17
C ALA A 98 -3.35 -0.21 -20.89
N ASP A 99 -3.14 -0.14 -22.21
CA ASP A 99 -4.05 0.45 -23.20
C ASP A 99 -4.42 -0.58 -24.29
N ALA A 100 -4.19 -1.87 -24.02
CA ALA A 100 -4.70 -2.97 -24.84
C ALA A 100 -6.05 -3.47 -24.29
N GLY A 101 -7.13 -2.84 -24.74
CA GLY A 101 -8.44 -3.47 -24.96
C GLY A 101 -8.99 -4.39 -23.86
N VAL A 102 -9.25 -3.85 -22.66
CA VAL A 102 -10.27 -4.45 -21.79
C VAL A 102 -11.62 -3.87 -22.22
N GLU A 103 -12.35 -4.57 -23.09
CA GLU A 103 -13.78 -4.33 -23.25
C GLU A 103 -14.48 -4.73 -21.95
N PHE A 104 -14.93 -3.73 -21.21
CA PHE A 104 -15.84 -3.95 -20.10
C PHE A 104 -17.20 -4.34 -20.68
N PRO A 105 -17.80 -5.48 -20.26
CA PRO A 105 -19.17 -5.79 -20.65
C PRO A 105 -20.07 -4.69 -20.11
N GLN A 106 -20.87 -4.07 -20.99
CA GLN A 106 -21.86 -3.08 -20.55
C GLN A 106 -22.91 -3.79 -19.69
N VAL A 107 -22.91 -3.48 -18.40
CA VAL A 107 -24.03 -3.83 -17.53
C VAL A 107 -25.19 -2.94 -17.94
N ALA A 108 -26.19 -3.53 -18.59
CA ALA A 108 -27.44 -2.86 -18.90
C ALA A 108 -28.13 -2.47 -17.58
N VAL A 109 -28.26 -1.18 -17.34
CA VAL A 109 -29.17 -0.65 -16.32
C VAL A 109 -30.56 -0.64 -16.98
N GLU A 110 -31.40 -1.60 -16.61
CA GLU A 110 -32.81 -1.62 -17.02
C GLU A 110 -33.56 -0.51 -16.24
N LYS A 111 -34.47 0.16 -16.94
CA LYS A 111 -34.99 1.52 -16.70
C LYS A 111 -35.50 1.85 -15.29
#